data_AF-A0A0B7KC79-F1
#
_entry.id   AF-A0A0B7KC79-F1
#
_cell.length_a   1.000
_cell.length_b   1.000
_cell.length_c   1.000
_cell.angle_alpha   90.00
_cell.angle_beta   90.00
_cell.angle_gamma   90.00
#
_symmetry.space_group_name_H-M   'P 1'
#
loop_
_entity.id
_entity.type
_entity.pdbx_description
1 polymer ?
#
loop_
_entity_poly.entity_id
_entity_poly.type
_entity_poly.pdbx_seq_one_letter_code
_entity_poly.pdbx_strand_id
1 'polypeptide(L)' 'MDSGSPIRRRPLRGRTATACLECQRRKKKCNRQWPCDHCQDRKISHLCEFGPPKGASSDPDDRLK' A
#
# COMPACT_ATOMS: atom_id res chain seq x y z
N MET A 1 4.96 -35.17 -11.14
CA MET A 1 5.67 -34.04 -11.78
C MET A 1 5.02 -32.76 -11.26
N ASP A 2 5.87 -31.80 -10.88
CA ASP A 2 5.63 -30.64 -10.01
C ASP A 2 4.33 -29.84 -10.25
N SER A 3 3.45 -29.82 -9.25
CA SER A 3 2.32 -28.87 -9.17
C SER A 3 2.69 -27.71 -8.24
N GLY A 4 3.72 -26.94 -8.60
CA GLY A 4 4.11 -25.72 -7.90
C GLY A 4 3.10 -24.59 -8.08
N SER A 5 2.02 -24.60 -7.30
CA SER A 5 1.02 -23.53 -7.31
C SER A 5 1.59 -22.24 -6.68
N PRO A 6 1.51 -21.05 -7.33
CA PRO A 6 2.06 -19.83 -6.76
C PRO A 6 1.20 -19.43 -5.57
N ILE A 7 1.75 -19.59 -4.36
CA ILE A 7 1.17 -19.00 -3.16
C ILE A 7 1.12 -17.49 -3.42
N ARG A 8 -0.06 -16.97 -3.79
CA ARG A 8 -0.36 -15.54 -3.73
C ARG A 8 -0.16 -15.16 -2.28
N ARG A 9 1.03 -14.67 -1.95
CA ARG A 9 1.39 -14.19 -0.62
C ARG A 9 0.47 -13.01 -0.35
N ARG A 10 -0.70 -13.29 0.24
CA ARG A 10 -1.57 -12.27 0.82
C ARG A 10 -0.64 -11.44 1.70
N PRO A 11 -0.48 -10.13 1.44
CA PRO A 11 0.37 -9.29 2.28
C PRO A 11 -0.11 -9.49 3.72
N LEU A 12 0.78 -10.02 4.57
CA LEU A 12 0.47 -10.21 5.99
C LEU A 12 -0.03 -8.87 6.51
N ARG A 13 -1.29 -8.84 6.94
CA ARG A 13 -1.98 -7.71 7.56
C ARG A 13 -1.29 -7.35 8.87
N GLY A 14 -0.14 -6.69 8.77
CA GLY A 14 0.75 -6.46 9.90
C GLY A 14 2.12 -5.90 9.53
N ARG A 15 2.54 -5.98 8.26
CA ARG A 15 3.72 -5.21 7.84
C ARG A 15 3.29 -3.76 7.66
N THR A 16 3.47 -2.96 8.71
CA THR A 16 3.23 -1.51 8.65
C THR A 16 3.97 -0.96 7.44
N ALA A 17 3.19 -0.37 6.53
CA ALA A 17 3.71 0.33 5.37
C ALA A 17 4.69 1.41 5.86
N THR A 18 5.98 1.15 5.69
CA THR A 18 7.05 2.04 6.15
C THR A 18 7.20 3.29 5.29
N ALA A 19 6.37 3.46 4.27
CA ALA A 19 6.35 4.61 3.39
C ALA A 19 4.90 5.00 3.09
N CYS A 20 4.63 6.29 2.85
CA CYS A 20 3.31 6.71 2.37
C CYS A 20 3.02 6.12 0.98
N LEU A 21 1.74 6.05 0.62
CA LEU A 21 1.26 5.49 -0.65
C LEU A 21 1.93 6.13 -1.87
N GLU A 22 2.14 7.45 -1.85
CA GLU A 22 2.81 8.15 -2.95
C GLU A 22 4.30 7.81 -3.06
N CYS A 23 5.02 7.71 -1.94
CA CYS A 23 6.42 7.28 -1.95
C CYS A 23 6.55 5.81 -2.40
N GLN A 24 5.63 4.93 -1.98
CA GLN A 24 5.59 3.54 -2.44
C GLN A 24 5.38 3.47 -3.95
N ARG A 25 4.35 4.16 -4.47
CA ARG A 25 4.03 4.20 -5.90
C ARG A 25 5.19 4.73 -6.74
N ARG A 26 5.89 5.75 -6.24
CA ARG A 26 7.06 6.36 -6.90
C ARG A 26 8.38 5.63 -6.63
N LYS A 27 8.36 4.55 -5.82
CA LYS A 27 9.55 3.81 -5.39
C LYS A 27 10.63 4.71 -4.77
N LYS A 28 10.21 5.70 -3.98
CA LYS A 28 11.10 6.64 -3.27
C LYS A 28 11.19 6.29 -1.78
N LYS A 29 12.30 6.67 -1.15
CA LYS A 29 12.47 6.56 0.31
C LYS A 29 11.52 7.55 0.98
N CYS A 30 10.76 7.10 1.98
CA CYS A 30 9.86 7.96 2.76
C CYS A 30 10.51 8.29 4.11
N ASN A 31 10.45 9.55 4.54
CA ASN A 31 10.93 9.99 5.86
C ASN A 31 9.94 9.64 7.01
N ARG A 32 8.73 9.16 6.66
CA ARG A 32 7.65 8.75 7.59
C ARG A 32 7.11 9.85 8.49
N GLN A 33 7.36 11.12 8.18
CA GLN A 33 6.68 12.24 8.81
C GLN A 33 5.42 12.60 8.02
N TRP A 34 4.46 13.27 8.66
CA TRP A 34 3.26 13.75 7.99
C TRP A 34 3.25 15.28 7.94
N PRO A 35 3.14 15.89 6.74
CA PRO A 35 3.39 15.29 5.43
C PRO A 35 4.87 14.89 5.27
N CYS A 36 5.17 13.88 4.45
CA CYS A 36 6.58 13.52 4.21
C CYS A 36 7.29 14.59 3.37
N ASP A 37 8.60 14.78 3.55
CA ASP A 37 9.36 15.85 2.84
C ASP A 37 9.15 15.75 1.32
N HIS A 38 9.15 14.54 0.78
CA HIS A 38 8.96 14.32 -0.64
C HIS A 38 7.56 14.70 -1.14
N CYS A 39 6.52 14.55 -0.32
CA CYS A 39 5.19 15.02 -0.68
C CYS A 39 5.09 16.54 -0.52
N GLN A 40 5.79 17.12 0.45
CA GLN A 40 5.85 18.57 0.67
C GLN A 40 6.58 19.27 -0.48
N ASP A 41 7.77 18.81 -0.87
CA ASP A 41 8.57 19.33 -2.00
C ASP A 41 7.80 19.30 -3.32
N ARG A 42 6.96 18.28 -3.49
CA ARG A 42 6.11 18.09 -4.66
C ARG A 42 4.80 18.88 -4.60
N LYS A 43 4.53 19.59 -3.50
CA LYS A 43 3.29 20.33 -3.23
C LYS A 43 2.03 19.45 -3.28
N ILE A 44 2.18 18.18 -2.90
CA ILE A 44 1.11 17.18 -2.80
C ILE A 44 0.98 16.61 -1.37
N SER A 45 1.26 17.44 -0.36
CA SER A 45 1.10 17.07 1.06
C SER A 45 -0.29 16.53 1.37
N HIS A 46 -1.33 17.05 0.70
CA HIS A 46 -2.71 16.60 0.78
C HIS A 46 -2.98 15.19 0.25
N LEU A 47 -2.08 14.63 -0.57
CA LEU A 47 -2.14 13.24 -1.06
C LEU A 47 -1.23 12.30 -0.23
N CYS A 48 -0.57 12.81 0.80
CA CYS A 48 0.34 12.01 1.64
C CYS A 48 -0.47 11.12 2.58
N GLU A 49 -0.70 9.88 2.17
CA GLU A 49 -1.48 8.92 2.93
C GLU A 49 -0.64 7.73 3.39
N PHE A 50 -0.72 7.41 4.68
CA PHE A 50 -0.12 6.23 5.29
C PHE A 50 -1.23 5.25 5.64
N GLY A 51 -1.50 4.30 4.74
CA GLY A 51 -2.57 3.33 4.91
C GLY A 51 -2.59 2.31 3.79
N PRO A 52 -3.44 1.28 3.88
CA PRO A 52 -3.68 0.39 2.74
C PRO A 52 -4.26 1.21 1.57
N PRO A 53 -3.86 0.92 0.33
CA PRO A 53 -4.47 1.58 -0.83
C PRO A 53 -5.98 1.30 -0.83
N LYS A 54 -6.78 2.34 -1.09
CA LYS A 54 -8.25 2.36 -0.96
C LYS A 54 -9.00 1.36 -1.86
N GLY A 55 -8.29 0.60 -2.71
CA GLY A 55 -8.84 -0.45 -3.57
C GLY A 55 -8.56 -1.88 -3.12
N ALA A 56 -8.01 -2.07 -1.90
CA ALA A 56 -7.85 -3.39 -1.29
C ALA A 56 -8.95 -3.69 -0.26
N SER A 57 -10.13 -3.06 -0.39
CA SER A 57 -11.35 -3.53 0.26
C SER A 57 -11.56 -4.97 -0.20
N SER A 58 -11.24 -5.89 0.71
CA SER A 58 -11.68 -7.26 0.58
C SER A 58 -13.18 -7.20 0.79
N ASP A 59 -13.97 -7.12 -0.29
CA ASP A 59 -15.38 -7.48 -0.27
C ASP A 59 -15.44 -9.01 -0.46
N PRO A 60 -15.62 -9.82 0.61
CA PRO A 60 -15.85 -11.26 0.46
C PRO A 60 -17.33 -11.61 0.27
N ASP A 61 -18.18 -10.74 -0.30
CA ASP A 61 -19.63 -10.96 -0.37
C ASP A 61 -20.23 -10.80 -1.79
N ASP A 62 -19.68 -11.53 -2.77
CA ASP A 62 -20.37 -11.80 -4.05
C ASP A 62 -20.17 -13.28 -4.44
N ARG A 63 -20.44 -14.19 -3.49
CA ARG A 63 -20.44 -15.63 -3.75
C ARG A 63 -21.58 -16.38 -3.06
N LEU A 64 -22.65 -15.67 -2.73
CA LEU A 64 -23.90 -16.22 -2.22
C LEU A 64 -25.12 -15.73 -3.02
N LYS A 65 -25.01 -15.69 -4.35
CA LYS A 65 -26.21 -15.63 -5.20
C LYS A 65 -26.26 -16.88 -6.08
#